data_AF-A0A6S7KPI3-F1
#
_entry.id   AF-A0A6S7KPI3-F1
#
_cell.length_a   1.000
_cell.length_b   1.000
_cell.length_c   1.000
_cell.angle_alpha   90.00
_cell.angle_beta   90.00
_cell.angle_gamma   90.00
#
_symmetry.space_group_name_H-M   'P 1'
#
loop_
_entity.id
_entity.type
_entity.pdbx_description
1 polymer ?
#
loop_
_entity_poly.entity_id
_entity_poly.type
_entity_poly.pdbx_seq_one_letter_code
_entity_poly.pdbx_strand_id
1 'polypeptide(L)'
;MTVPRLLVQKRCNFQTLRFHGLFGDQWTKIGSCLGRSGMSVLHKFLELQGTNEGCWSEEEIGRLDASVRASTGTEFGSQIYGDINWIEVADFVMTRTSYQCRAKWLKDVCWKTANGEKNIKWNSEDDVKLIERLYVANETDENDINWVQMTKDLPKTPSVTWLRSKWTTLKKAVPNYTECDFEGKAA
;
A
#
# COMPACT_ATOMS: atom_id res chain seq x y z
N MET A 1 -6.92 7.42 8.94
CA MET A 1 -5.85 8.43 8.80
C MET A 1 -6.48 9.75 8.40
N THR A 2 -6.44 10.74 9.29
CA THR A 2 -7.18 12.00 9.16
C THR A 2 -6.39 13.00 8.29
N VAL A 3 -7.07 13.58 7.29
CA VAL A 3 -6.57 14.59 6.32
C VAL A 3 -5.66 15.68 6.92
N PRO A 4 -5.86 16.18 8.16
CA PRO A 4 -4.96 17.14 8.82
C PRO A 4 -3.49 16.70 8.90
N ARG A 5 -3.22 15.42 9.15
CA ARG A 5 -1.84 14.93 9.36
C ARG A 5 -1.01 14.99 8.08
N LEU A 6 -1.65 14.81 6.92
CA LEU A 6 -1.00 14.88 5.60
C LEU A 6 -0.66 16.32 5.21
N LEU A 7 -1.50 17.30 5.57
CA LEU A 7 -1.24 18.73 5.30
C LEU A 7 -0.09 19.28 6.15
N VAL A 8 -0.03 18.89 7.43
CA VAL A 8 1.09 19.26 8.33
C VAL A 8 2.41 18.66 7.82
N GLN A 9 2.37 17.41 7.34
CA GLN A 9 3.55 16.75 6.79
C GLN A 9 4.06 17.44 5.52
N LYS A 10 3.18 17.79 4.58
CA LYS A 10 3.56 18.50 3.34
C LYS A 10 4.16 19.87 3.59
N ARG A 11 3.62 20.64 4.54
CA ARG A 11 4.13 21.97 4.90
C ARG A 11 5.55 21.90 5.51
N CYS A 12 5.82 20.86 6.30
CA CYS A 12 7.13 20.66 6.91
C CYS A 12 8.19 20.19 5.90
N ASN A 13 7.81 19.38 4.91
CA ASN A 13 8.70 18.95 3.83
C ASN A 13 9.19 20.14 2.98
N PHE A 14 8.28 21.04 2.60
CA PHE A 14 8.60 22.23 1.81
C PHE A 14 9.54 23.19 2.56
N GLN A 15 9.33 23.36 3.86
CA GLN A 15 10.21 24.20 4.68
C GLN A 15 11.63 23.62 4.79
N THR A 16 11.76 22.30 4.90
CA THR A 16 13.06 21.61 4.96
C THR A 16 13.88 21.85 3.69
N LEU A 17 13.27 21.69 2.50
CA LEU A 17 13.94 21.94 1.21
C LEU A 17 14.27 23.43 1.01
N ARG A 18 13.37 24.33 1.42
CA ARG A 18 13.60 25.78 1.34
C ARG A 18 14.78 26.23 2.21
N PHE A 19 14.88 25.73 3.44
CA PHE A 19 15.97 26.10 4.34
C PHE A 19 17.31 25.48 3.93
N HIS A 20 17.31 24.28 3.35
CA HIS A 20 18.52 23.72 2.71
C HIS A 20 19.03 24.60 1.58
N GLY A 21 18.15 25.09 0.69
CA GLY A 21 18.56 26.02 -0.37
C GLY A 21 19.12 27.36 0.12
N LEU A 22 18.84 27.76 1.37
CA LEU A 22 19.35 29.00 1.98
C LEU A 22 20.62 28.80 2.81
N PHE A 23 20.80 27.64 3.46
CA PHE A 23 21.87 27.39 4.42
C PHE A 23 22.82 26.25 4.04
N GLY A 24 22.57 25.53 2.95
CA GLY A 24 23.32 24.33 2.56
C GLY A 24 23.18 23.20 3.57
N ASP A 25 24.22 22.37 3.72
CA ASP A 25 24.23 21.18 4.58
C ASP A 25 24.38 21.50 6.09
N GLN A 26 23.99 22.70 6.52
CA GLN A 26 24.05 23.14 7.92
C GLN A 26 22.86 22.62 8.73
N TRP A 27 22.74 21.31 8.86
CA TRP A 27 21.56 20.62 9.41
C TRP A 27 21.17 21.08 10.81
N THR A 28 22.14 21.34 11.69
CA THR A 28 21.90 21.84 13.06
C THR A 28 21.22 23.22 13.06
N LYS A 29 21.60 24.08 12.11
CA LYS A 29 21.03 25.42 11.94
C LYS A 29 19.61 25.34 11.38
N ILE A 30 19.41 24.50 10.35
CA ILE A 30 18.09 24.26 9.76
C ILE A 30 17.14 23.64 10.79
N GLY A 31 17.61 22.68 11.58
CA GLY A 31 16.87 22.08 12.68
C GLY A 31 16.42 23.12 13.70
N SER A 32 17.32 24.01 14.10
CA SER A 32 17.00 25.11 15.03
C SER A 32 15.91 26.03 14.47
N CYS A 33 15.95 26.38 13.17
CA CYS A 33 14.90 27.17 12.52
C CYS A 33 13.54 26.44 12.40
N LEU A 34 13.56 25.11 12.32
CA LEU A 34 12.36 24.26 12.20
C LEU A 34 11.82 23.78 13.55
N GLY A 35 12.51 24.07 14.66
CA GLY A 35 12.20 23.52 15.98
C GLY A 35 12.42 22.00 16.06
N ARG A 36 13.40 21.46 15.33
CA ARG A 36 13.73 20.03 15.23
C ARG A 36 15.22 19.79 15.42
N SER A 37 15.63 18.55 15.70
CA SER A 37 17.06 18.21 15.73
C SER A 37 17.66 18.22 14.33
N GLY A 38 18.92 18.63 14.20
CA GLY A 38 19.61 18.65 12.91
C GLY A 38 19.66 17.27 12.24
N MET A 39 19.86 16.21 13.02
CA MET A 39 19.80 14.83 12.51
C MET A 39 18.43 14.45 11.96
N SER A 40 17.34 14.91 12.57
CA SER A 40 15.98 14.67 12.06
C SER A 40 15.76 15.39 10.72
N VAL A 41 16.32 16.58 10.55
CA VAL A 41 16.28 17.33 9.29
C VAL A 41 17.09 16.63 8.20
N LEU A 42 18.31 16.17 8.51
CA LEU A 42 19.15 15.43 7.56
C LEU A 42 18.44 14.17 7.06
N HIS A 43 17.93 13.34 7.99
CA HIS A 43 17.18 12.14 7.63
C HIS A 43 15.98 12.47 6.73
N LYS A 44 15.26 13.55 7.06
CA LYS A 44 14.10 13.98 6.28
C LYS A 44 14.50 14.51 4.91
N PHE A 45 15.61 15.23 4.81
CA PHE A 45 16.12 15.73 3.55
C PHE A 45 16.54 14.60 2.62
N LEU A 46 17.28 13.60 3.13
CA LEU A 46 17.66 12.40 2.37
C LEU A 46 16.43 11.62 1.89
N GLU A 47 15.40 11.50 2.73
CA GLU A 47 14.10 10.93 2.33
C GLU A 47 13.46 11.73 1.19
N LEU A 48 13.52 13.07 1.24
CA LEU A 48 12.92 13.96 0.25
C LEU A 48 13.66 13.99 -1.09
N GLN A 49 14.99 13.85 -1.07
CA GLN A 49 15.82 13.75 -2.29
C GLN A 49 15.50 12.49 -3.11
N GLY A 50 14.97 11.44 -2.47
CA GLY A 50 14.57 10.19 -3.12
C GLY A 50 13.07 10.09 -3.47
N THR A 51 12.28 11.13 -3.25
CA THR A 51 10.82 11.09 -3.46
C THR A 51 10.38 11.99 -4.60
N ASN A 52 10.13 11.40 -5.76
CA ASN A 52 9.15 11.98 -6.67
C ASN A 52 7.76 11.86 -6.01
N GLU A 53 7.04 12.97 -5.85
CA GLU A 53 5.65 13.00 -5.37
C GLU A 53 4.62 13.03 -6.53
N GLY A 54 5.08 13.06 -7.78
CA GLY A 54 4.25 13.15 -8.98
C GLY A 54 3.60 11.82 -9.43
N CYS A 55 2.82 11.87 -10.51
CA CYS A 55 2.24 10.68 -11.15
C CYS A 55 3.34 9.68 -11.54
N TRP A 56 3.02 8.38 -11.48
CA TRP A 56 3.93 7.33 -11.96
C TRP A 56 3.93 7.34 -13.48
N SER A 57 5.11 7.48 -14.10
CA SER A 57 5.25 7.33 -15.55
C SER A 57 5.17 5.85 -15.95
N GLU A 58 4.94 5.56 -17.23
CA GLU A 58 4.92 4.18 -17.73
C GLU A 58 6.29 3.52 -17.59
N GLU A 59 7.37 4.28 -17.77
CA GLU A 59 8.74 3.80 -17.57
C GLU A 59 9.02 3.49 -16.10
N GLU A 60 8.54 4.31 -15.16
CA GLU A 60 8.64 4.02 -13.73
C GLU A 60 7.88 2.74 -13.35
N ILE A 61 6.69 2.55 -13.93
CA ILE A 61 5.88 1.34 -13.72
C ILE A 61 6.60 0.12 -14.30
N GLY A 62 7.21 0.24 -15.49
CA GLY A 62 7.99 -0.82 -16.12
C GLY A 62 9.22 -1.22 -15.30
N ARG A 63 9.98 -0.24 -14.78
CA ARG A 63 11.10 -0.52 -13.86
C ARG A 63 10.64 -1.17 -12.56
N LEU A 64 9.51 -0.74 -12.02
CA LEU A 64 8.93 -1.36 -10.82
C LEU A 64 8.55 -2.83 -11.07
N ASP A 65 7.93 -3.15 -12.21
CA ASP A 65 7.62 -4.54 -12.53
C ASP A 65 8.88 -5.37 -12.76
N ALA A 66 9.81 -4.90 -13.61
CA ALA A 66 11.05 -5.60 -13.88
C ALA A 66 11.88 -5.89 -12.61
N SER A 67 11.99 -4.92 -11.69
CA SER A 67 12.71 -5.09 -10.43
C SER A 67 12.05 -6.10 -9.50
N VAL A 68 10.72 -6.07 -9.38
CA VAL A 68 10.01 -7.07 -8.58
C VAL A 68 10.22 -8.47 -9.17
N ARG A 69 10.07 -8.63 -10.49
CA ARG A 69 10.28 -9.91 -11.19
C ARG A 69 11.70 -10.44 -11.01
N ALA A 70 12.70 -9.58 -11.10
CA ALA A 70 14.09 -9.94 -10.92
C ALA A 70 14.37 -10.38 -9.48
N SER A 71 13.81 -9.67 -8.49
CA SER A 71 13.96 -9.99 -7.06
C SER A 71 13.29 -11.33 -6.69
N THR A 72 12.16 -11.66 -7.32
CA THR A 72 11.36 -12.85 -6.98
C THR A 72 11.58 -14.04 -7.93
N GLY A 73 12.31 -13.86 -9.03
CA GLY A 73 12.55 -14.91 -10.03
C GLY A 73 11.29 -15.37 -10.78
N THR A 74 10.32 -14.47 -10.99
CA THR A 74 9.03 -14.81 -11.61
C THR A 74 8.84 -14.18 -12.99
N GLU A 75 7.95 -14.76 -13.80
CA GLU A 75 7.63 -14.28 -15.14
C GLU A 75 6.66 -13.08 -15.14
N PHE A 76 6.65 -12.33 -16.26
CA PHE A 76 5.70 -11.24 -16.48
C PHE A 76 4.25 -11.71 -16.41
N GLY A 77 3.42 -11.01 -15.65
CA GLY A 77 2.01 -11.36 -15.44
C GLY A 77 1.77 -12.41 -14.34
N SER A 78 2.81 -12.99 -13.72
CA SER A 78 2.61 -13.80 -12.51
C SER A 78 2.13 -12.93 -11.34
N GLN A 79 1.37 -13.52 -10.45
CA GLN A 79 0.77 -12.80 -9.32
C GLN A 79 1.65 -12.93 -8.09
N ILE A 80 2.23 -11.81 -7.63
CA ILE A 80 3.12 -11.78 -6.47
C ILE A 80 2.68 -10.73 -5.48
N TYR A 81 2.49 -11.17 -4.24
CA TYR A 81 1.93 -10.36 -3.16
C TYR A 81 2.83 -10.27 -1.93
N GLY A 82 3.82 -11.16 -1.83
CA GLY A 82 4.72 -11.31 -0.70
C GLY A 82 6.15 -11.64 -1.14
N ASP A 83 7.07 -11.71 -0.19
CA ASP A 83 8.49 -12.06 -0.39
C ASP A 83 9.27 -11.14 -1.34
N ILE A 84 8.90 -9.86 -1.35
CA ILE A 84 9.55 -8.82 -2.16
C ILE A 84 10.42 -7.94 -1.26
N ASN A 85 11.71 -7.81 -1.60
CA ASN A 85 12.61 -6.86 -0.96
C ASN A 85 12.41 -5.44 -1.52
N TRP A 86 11.52 -4.68 -0.88
CA TRP A 86 11.17 -3.33 -1.33
C TRP A 86 12.32 -2.32 -1.30
N ILE A 87 13.38 -2.57 -0.53
CA ILE A 87 14.56 -1.71 -0.49
C ILE A 87 15.34 -1.86 -1.80
N GLU A 88 15.66 -3.10 -2.17
CA GLU A 88 16.34 -3.42 -3.43
C GLU A 88 15.52 -2.99 -4.66
N VAL A 89 14.19 -3.17 -4.60
CA VAL A 89 13.27 -2.69 -5.65
C VAL A 89 13.35 -1.16 -5.79
N ALA A 90 13.41 -0.41 -4.69
CA ALA A 90 13.52 1.04 -4.74
C ALA A 90 14.87 1.50 -5.29
N ASP A 91 15.95 0.82 -4.92
CA ASP A 91 17.29 1.09 -5.45
C ASP A 91 17.34 0.90 -6.97
N PHE A 92 16.60 -0.08 -7.50
CA PHE A 92 16.50 -0.30 -8.95
C PHE A 92 15.55 0.69 -9.65
N VAL A 93 14.43 1.06 -9.01
CA VAL A 93 13.48 2.05 -9.57
C VAL A 93 14.10 3.44 -9.59
N MET A 94 14.98 3.75 -8.64
CA MET A 94 15.77 4.98 -8.43
C MET A 94 14.97 6.27 -8.22
N THR A 95 13.70 6.31 -8.62
CA THR A 95 12.87 7.52 -8.62
C THR A 95 11.86 7.58 -7.47
N ARG A 96 11.71 6.48 -6.73
CA ARG A 96 10.68 6.28 -5.71
C ARG A 96 11.24 5.52 -4.53
N THR A 97 10.70 5.79 -3.35
CA THR A 97 11.04 5.07 -2.12
C THR A 97 10.44 3.65 -2.08
N SER A 98 11.00 2.78 -1.24
CA SER A 98 10.51 1.41 -1.00
C SER A 98 9.03 1.38 -0.62
N TYR A 99 8.58 2.32 0.19
CA TYR A 99 7.18 2.47 0.54
C TYR A 99 6.30 2.82 -0.67
N GLN A 100 6.74 3.77 -1.51
CA GLN A 100 6.01 4.16 -2.72
C GLN A 100 5.95 3.00 -3.72
N CYS A 101 7.06 2.28 -3.93
CA CYS A 101 7.12 1.09 -4.77
C CYS A 101 6.14 0.02 -4.29
N ARG A 102 6.16 -0.33 -3.00
CA ARG A 102 5.22 -1.28 -2.39
C ARG A 102 3.77 -0.85 -2.56
N ALA A 103 3.48 0.41 -2.25
CA ALA A 103 2.12 0.94 -2.33
C ALA A 103 1.60 0.92 -3.77
N LYS A 104 2.43 1.30 -4.75
CA LYS A 104 2.06 1.28 -6.17
C LYS A 104 1.90 -0.14 -6.70
N TRP A 105 2.80 -1.05 -6.32
CA TRP A 105 2.72 -2.47 -6.69
C TRP A 105 1.39 -3.07 -6.25
N LEU A 106 1.11 -3.02 -4.95
CA LEU A 106 -0.08 -3.62 -4.34
C LEU A 106 -1.38 -2.93 -4.77
N LYS A 107 -1.33 -1.64 -5.13
CA LYS A 107 -2.51 -0.89 -5.57
C LYS A 107 -2.86 -1.15 -7.04
N ASP A 108 -1.86 -1.32 -7.91
CA ASP A 108 -2.07 -1.21 -9.36
C ASP A 108 -1.22 -2.19 -10.19
N VAL A 109 0.09 -2.29 -9.96
CA VAL A 109 0.97 -3.02 -10.89
C VAL A 109 0.84 -4.54 -10.79
N CYS A 110 0.68 -5.10 -9.59
CA CYS A 110 0.54 -6.56 -9.40
C CYS A 110 -0.76 -7.14 -10.01
N TRP A 111 -1.63 -6.28 -10.54
CA TRP A 111 -2.92 -6.61 -11.13
C TRP A 111 -2.89 -6.67 -12.65
N LYS A 112 -1.80 -6.21 -13.27
CA LYS A 112 -1.68 -6.11 -14.72
C LYS A 112 -1.11 -7.39 -15.30
N THR A 113 -1.72 -7.88 -16.37
CA THR A 113 -1.14 -8.94 -17.21
C THR A 113 0.01 -8.38 -18.04
N ALA A 114 0.77 -9.27 -18.69
CA ALA A 114 1.80 -8.88 -19.66
C ALA A 114 1.26 -7.95 -20.78
N ASN A 115 -0.05 -8.00 -21.04
CA ASN A 115 -0.74 -7.18 -22.04
C ASN A 115 -1.29 -5.85 -21.47
N GLY A 116 -1.01 -5.54 -20.20
CA GLY A 116 -1.47 -4.31 -19.54
C GLY A 116 -2.93 -4.32 -19.08
N GLU A 117 -3.66 -5.42 -19.30
CA GLU A 117 -5.05 -5.58 -18.89
C GLU A 117 -5.12 -5.90 -17.39
N LYS A 118 -6.16 -5.40 -16.71
CA LYS A 118 -6.45 -5.78 -15.33
C LYS A 118 -6.93 -7.24 -15.33
N ASN A 119 -6.12 -8.13 -14.76
CA ASN A 119 -6.38 -9.57 -14.76
C ASN A 119 -7.65 -9.93 -13.97
N ILE A 120 -7.93 -9.22 -12.87
CA ILE A 120 -9.03 -9.57 -11.95
C ILE A 120 -10.12 -8.50 -11.98
N LYS A 121 -11.27 -8.85 -12.58
CA LYS A 121 -12.52 -8.10 -12.45
C LYS A 121 -13.36 -8.70 -11.33
N TRP A 122 -13.18 -8.17 -10.12
CA TRP A 122 -14.08 -8.43 -9.00
C TRP A 122 -15.44 -7.79 -9.30
N ASN A 123 -16.51 -8.56 -9.25
CA ASN A 123 -17.87 -8.11 -9.51
C ASN A 123 -18.77 -8.30 -8.27
N SER A 124 -20.04 -7.91 -8.39
CA SER A 124 -21.03 -8.04 -7.31
C SER A 124 -21.32 -9.50 -6.93
N GLU A 125 -21.16 -10.45 -7.86
CA GLU A 125 -21.30 -11.88 -7.54
C GLU A 125 -20.16 -12.36 -6.64
N ASP A 126 -18.96 -11.82 -6.83
CA ASP A 126 -17.81 -12.11 -5.97
C ASP A 126 -18.01 -11.51 -4.57
N ASP A 127 -18.66 -10.34 -4.47
CA ASP A 127 -19.09 -9.78 -3.17
C ASP A 127 -20.07 -10.72 -2.44
N VAL A 128 -21.08 -11.25 -3.13
CA VAL A 128 -22.05 -12.20 -2.55
C VAL A 128 -21.34 -13.48 -2.09
N LYS A 129 -20.47 -14.06 -2.92
CA LYS A 129 -19.70 -15.26 -2.56
C LYS A 129 -18.81 -15.04 -1.35
N LEU A 130 -18.19 -13.86 -1.24
CA LEU A 130 -17.39 -13.50 -0.06
C LEU A 130 -18.25 -13.48 1.20
N ILE A 131 -19.43 -12.84 1.14
CA ILE A 131 -20.36 -12.75 2.28
C ILE A 131 -20.89 -14.13 2.66
N GLU A 132 -21.32 -14.95 1.69
CA GLU A 132 -21.80 -16.31 1.93
C GLU A 132 -20.74 -17.18 2.60
N ARG A 133 -19.48 -17.10 2.15
CA ARG A 133 -18.37 -17.85 2.76
C ARG A 133 -18.08 -17.39 4.18
N LEU A 134 -18.13 -16.09 4.45
CA LEU A 134 -17.97 -15.55 5.80
C LEU A 134 -19.10 -16.00 6.72
N TYR A 135 -20.33 -16.04 6.22
CA TYR A 135 -21.49 -16.55 6.95
C TYR A 135 -21.35 -18.05 7.27
N VAL A 136 -20.90 -18.86 6.30
CA VAL A 136 -20.67 -20.31 6.51
C VAL A 136 -19.51 -20.59 7.45
N ALA A 137 -18.45 -19.77 7.43
CA ALA A 137 -17.34 -19.88 8.37
C ALA A 137 -17.80 -19.70 9.82
N ASN A 138 -18.84 -18.88 10.05
CA ASN A 138 -19.54 -18.72 11.33
C ASN A 138 -18.58 -18.47 12.52
N GLU A 139 -17.50 -17.73 12.25
CA GLU A 139 -16.53 -17.37 13.27
C GLU A 139 -17.05 -16.20 14.09
N THR A 140 -16.81 -16.23 15.39
CA THR A 140 -17.27 -15.20 16.33
C THR A 140 -16.39 -13.94 16.31
N ASP A 141 -15.16 -14.04 15.82
CA ASP A 141 -14.21 -12.92 15.70
C ASP A 141 -13.59 -12.84 14.28
N GLU A 142 -13.35 -11.63 13.79
CA GLU A 142 -12.69 -11.41 12.49
C GLU A 142 -11.25 -11.93 12.43
N ASN A 143 -10.61 -12.07 13.58
CA ASN A 143 -9.27 -12.60 13.72
C ASN A 143 -9.25 -14.13 13.63
N ASP A 144 -10.36 -14.79 13.92
CA ASP A 144 -10.50 -16.25 13.82
C ASP A 144 -10.80 -16.70 12.39
N ILE A 145 -11.28 -15.79 11.54
CA ILE A 145 -11.48 -16.04 10.11
C ILE A 145 -10.15 -16.45 9.46
N ASN A 146 -10.13 -17.67 8.91
CA ASN A 146 -9.00 -18.15 8.11
C ASN A 146 -8.98 -17.50 6.72
N TRP A 147 -8.51 -16.25 6.67
CA TRP A 147 -8.41 -15.48 5.44
C TRP A 147 -7.51 -16.14 4.39
N VAL A 148 -6.51 -16.92 4.80
CA VAL A 148 -5.62 -17.65 3.89
C VAL A 148 -6.41 -18.70 3.11
N GLN A 149 -7.24 -19.49 3.80
CA GLN A 149 -8.09 -20.47 3.14
C GLN A 149 -9.11 -19.80 2.22
N MET A 150 -9.74 -18.72 2.67
CA MET A 150 -10.69 -17.97 1.83
C MET A 150 -10.05 -17.44 0.55
N THR A 151 -8.78 -17.01 0.59
CA THR A 151 -8.09 -16.56 -0.63
C THR A 151 -7.82 -17.69 -1.61
N LYS A 152 -7.62 -18.93 -1.15
CA LYS A 152 -7.47 -20.09 -2.03
C LYS A 152 -8.78 -20.46 -2.71
N ASP A 153 -9.88 -20.34 -1.96
CA ASP A 153 -11.19 -20.79 -2.44
C ASP A 153 -11.88 -19.79 -3.37
N LEU A 154 -11.50 -18.52 -3.30
CA LEU A 154 -11.98 -17.48 -4.17
C LEU A 154 -10.88 -17.15 -5.19
N PRO A 155 -10.93 -17.70 -6.43
CA PRO A 155 -9.82 -17.62 -7.39
C PRO A 155 -9.53 -16.19 -7.88
N LYS A 156 -10.48 -15.27 -7.73
CA LYS A 156 -10.30 -13.83 -7.99
C LYS A 156 -9.72 -13.10 -6.78
N THR A 157 -9.16 -13.83 -5.82
CA THR A 157 -8.66 -13.27 -4.58
C THR A 157 -7.15 -13.32 -4.51
N PRO A 158 -6.52 -12.17 -4.33
CA PRO A 158 -5.16 -12.05 -4.84
C PRO A 158 -4.21 -12.03 -3.65
N SER A 159 -4.61 -11.39 -2.55
CA SER A 159 -3.95 -11.52 -1.26
C SER A 159 -4.97 -11.47 -0.13
N VAL A 160 -4.58 -12.04 1.00
CA VAL A 160 -5.32 -11.95 2.27
C VAL A 160 -5.59 -10.49 2.63
N THR A 161 -4.59 -9.62 2.51
CA THR A 161 -4.70 -8.19 2.84
C THR A 161 -5.71 -7.48 1.95
N TRP A 162 -5.74 -7.82 0.66
CA TRP A 162 -6.72 -7.29 -0.27
C TRP A 162 -8.13 -7.75 0.06
N LEU A 163 -8.31 -9.05 0.37
CA LEU A 163 -9.60 -9.62 0.74
C LEU A 163 -10.15 -8.96 2.01
N ARG A 164 -9.30 -8.76 3.03
CA ARG A 164 -9.65 -8.03 4.26
C ARG A 164 -10.05 -6.58 3.99
N SER A 165 -9.35 -5.91 3.07
CA SER A 165 -9.68 -4.53 2.66
C SER A 165 -11.02 -4.46 1.93
N LYS A 166 -11.33 -5.46 1.09
CA LYS A 166 -12.62 -5.60 0.42
C LYS A 166 -13.74 -5.82 1.43
N TRP A 167 -13.58 -6.79 2.34
CA TRP A 167 -14.53 -7.02 3.42
C TRP A 167 -14.79 -5.76 4.25
N THR A 168 -13.73 -5.05 4.64
CA THR A 168 -13.85 -3.77 5.37
C THR A 168 -14.67 -2.73 4.59
N THR A 169 -14.54 -2.71 3.27
CA THR A 169 -15.29 -1.78 2.41
C THR A 169 -16.76 -2.19 2.32
N LEU A 170 -17.04 -3.49 2.20
CA LEU A 170 -18.41 -4.04 2.22
C LEU A 170 -19.12 -3.74 3.53
N LYS A 171 -18.45 -3.98 4.68
CA LYS A 171 -19.00 -3.65 6.00
C LYS A 171 -19.41 -2.18 6.10
N LYS A 172 -18.55 -1.27 5.65
CA LYS A 172 -18.82 0.18 5.70
C LYS A 172 -20.00 0.62 4.84
N ALA A 173 -20.44 -0.20 3.89
CA ALA A 173 -21.64 0.07 3.10
C ALA A 173 -22.94 -0.27 3.87
N VAL A 174 -22.86 -1.04 4.96
CA VAL A 174 -23.99 -1.39 5.81
C VAL A 174 -24.26 -0.25 6.82
N PRO A 175 -25.50 0.25 6.94
CA PRO A 175 -25.85 1.22 7.98
C PRO A 175 -25.56 0.65 9.37
N ASN A 176 -25.01 1.47 10.27
CA ASN A 176 -24.67 1.09 11.66
C ASN A 176 -23.72 -0.11 11.79
N TYR A 177 -22.85 -0.37 10.80
CA TYR A 177 -21.91 -1.51 10.81
C TYR A 177 -20.97 -1.59 12.04
N THR A 178 -20.83 -0.51 12.82
CA THR A 178 -20.06 -0.49 14.06
C THR A 178 -20.81 -1.08 15.24
N GLU A 179 -22.13 -1.21 15.13
CA GLU A 179 -23.04 -1.75 16.15
C GLU A 179 -23.53 -3.17 15.80
N CYS A 180 -23.27 -3.62 14.57
CA CYS A 180 -23.53 -4.99 14.13
C CYS A 180 -22.28 -5.85 14.36
N ASP A 181 -22.37 -6.86 15.23
CA ASP A 181 -21.35 -7.91 15.35
C ASP A 181 -21.70 -9.11 14.45
N PHE A 182 -20.82 -10.12 14.45
CA PHE A 182 -21.17 -11.42 13.89
C PHE A 182 -22.22 -12.05 14.82
N GLU A 183 -23.50 -11.91 14.46
CA GLU A 183 -24.57 -12.59 15.18
C GLU A 183 -24.33 -14.09 15.10
N GLY A 184 -23.77 -14.66 16.16
CA GLY A 184 -23.61 -16.10 16.31
C GLY A 184 -24.98 -16.75 16.24
N LYS A 185 -25.14 -17.75 15.37
CA LYS A 185 -26.38 -18.54 15.33
C LYS A 185 -26.67 -19.08 16.73
N ALA A 186 -27.77 -18.63 17.34
CA ALA A 186 -28.36 -19.31 18.47
C ALA A 186 -28.68 -20.74 18.00
N ALA A 187 -28.07 -21.72 18.68
CA ALA A 187 -28.21 -23.14 18.42
C ALA A 187 -29.67 -23.61 18.50
#